data_AF-A0A511X153-F1
#
_entry.id   AF-A0A511X153-F1
#
_cell.length_a   1.000
_cell.length_b   1.000
_cell.length_c   1.000
_cell.angle_alpha   90.00
_cell.angle_beta   90.00
_cell.angle_gamma   90.00
#
_symmetry.space_group_name_H-M   'P 1'
#
loop_
_entity.id
_entity.type
_entity.pdbx_description
1 polymer ?
#
loop_
_entity_poly.entity_id
_entity_poly.type
_entity_poly.pdbx_seq_one_letter_code
_entity_poly.pdbx_strand_id
1 'polypeptide(L)'
;MIRGIRGATTVSSNEQTEIYEKTKNLLDAIVSTNNIEPEDVAHVLVSVTDDINQAFPARPIREKEGWTYVPVMCMKEIDVPNGLPYCIRLMLTVNTDQKQTDIVHIYQEEAVKLRPDLVEGKA
;
A
#
# COMPACT_ATOMS: atom_id res chain seq x y z
N MET A 1 17.69 3.10 -10.71
CA MET A 1 17.00 1.88 -11.24
C MET A 1 15.51 1.95 -10.83
N ILE A 2 14.62 1.05 -11.27
CA ILE A 2 13.22 1.02 -10.77
C ILE A 2 13.03 -0.16 -9.80
N ARG A 3 12.33 0.09 -8.68
CA ARG A 3 11.93 -0.93 -7.69
C ARG A 3 10.44 -0.86 -7.39
N GLY A 4 9.85 -2.03 -7.15
CA GLY A 4 8.50 -2.15 -6.60
C GLY A 4 8.55 -2.22 -5.08
N ILE A 5 7.70 -1.43 -4.40
CA ILE A 5 7.58 -1.42 -2.94
C ILE A 5 6.15 -1.78 -2.58
N ARG A 6 6.00 -2.88 -1.83
CA ARG A 6 4.71 -3.42 -1.41
C ARG A 6 4.26 -2.84 -0.08
N GLY A 7 2.97 -2.58 -0.01
CA GLY A 7 2.23 -2.25 1.20
C GLY A 7 0.98 -3.11 1.34
N ALA A 8 0.59 -3.49 2.55
CA ALA A 8 -0.75 -4.01 2.81
C ALA A 8 -1.23 -3.65 4.23
N THR A 9 -2.52 -3.38 4.35
CA THR A 9 -3.20 -3.11 5.61
C THR A 9 -4.63 -3.66 5.55
N THR A 10 -5.33 -3.68 6.68
CA THR A 10 -6.74 -4.04 6.75
C THR A 10 -7.56 -2.97 7.45
N VAL A 11 -8.83 -2.86 7.08
CA VAL A 11 -9.84 -2.09 7.81
C VAL A 11 -10.69 -3.04 8.66
N SER A 12 -11.16 -2.58 9.82
CA SER A 12 -12.08 -3.31 10.68
C SER A 12 -13.53 -3.23 10.20
N SER A 13 -13.86 -2.17 9.46
CA SER A 13 -15.15 -1.95 8.83
C SER A 13 -15.00 -1.32 7.44
N ASN A 14 -15.93 -1.62 6.53
CA ASN A 14 -15.98 -0.99 5.20
C ASN A 14 -16.61 0.40 5.31
N GLU A 15 -15.93 1.32 6.01
CA GLU A 15 -16.34 2.70 6.20
C GLU A 15 -15.35 3.65 5.51
N GLN A 16 -15.87 4.72 4.90
CA GLN A 16 -15.03 5.65 4.12
C GLN A 16 -13.87 6.23 4.94
N THR A 17 -14.15 6.64 6.18
CA THR A 17 -13.15 7.24 7.07
C THR A 17 -12.01 6.28 7.38
N GLU A 18 -12.34 5.02 7.65
CA GLU A 18 -11.35 3.99 7.98
C GLU A 18 -10.52 3.60 6.76
N ILE A 19 -11.14 3.45 5.58
CA ILE A 19 -10.44 3.20 4.31
C ILE A 19 -9.40 4.29 4.05
N TYR A 20 -9.77 5.56 4.24
CA TYR A 20 -8.86 6.68 4.02
C TYR A 20 -7.74 6.72 5.06
N GLU A 21 -8.08 6.55 6.34
CA GLU A 21 -7.10 6.57 7.42
C GLU A 21 -6.06 5.45 7.26
N LYS A 22 -6.50 4.20 7.07
CA LYS A 22 -5.59 3.06 6.91
C LYS A 22 -4.73 3.18 5.65
N THR A 23 -5.29 3.69 4.55
CA THR A 23 -4.50 3.90 3.32
C THR A 23 -3.44 4.98 3.49
N LYS A 24 -3.79 6.09 4.15
CA LYS A 24 -2.85 7.17 4.45
C LYS A 24 -1.72 6.67 5.35
N ASN A 25 -2.05 6.00 6.45
CA ASN A 25 -1.07 5.47 7.40
C ASN A 25 -0.14 4.44 6.74
N LEU A 26 -0.67 3.60 5.85
CA LEU A 26 0.13 2.65 5.08
C LEU A 26 1.09 3.36 4.13
N LEU A 27 0.62 4.36 3.37
CA LEU A 27 1.47 5.14 2.46
C LEU A 27 2.57 5.89 3.23
N ASP A 28 2.20 6.58 4.32
CA ASP A 28 3.15 7.35 5.13
C ASP A 28 4.24 6.45 5.73
N ALA A 29 3.89 5.24 6.18
CA ALA A 29 4.87 4.27 6.65
C ALA A 29 5.81 3.79 5.54
N ILE A 30 5.31 3.50 4.34
CA ILE A 30 6.14 3.08 3.19
C ILE A 30 7.12 4.19 2.82
N VAL A 31 6.61 5.41 2.69
CA VAL A 31 7.37 6.59 2.26
C VAL A 31 8.47 6.92 3.26
N SER A 32 8.14 7.00 4.54
CA SER A 32 9.10 7.32 5.60
C SER A 32 10.17 6.23 5.76
N THR A 33 9.79 4.95 5.73
CA THR A 33 10.74 3.84 5.93
C THR A 33 11.75 3.71 4.79
N ASN A 34 11.32 3.99 3.55
CA ASN A 34 12.17 3.86 2.37
C ASN A 34 12.79 5.19 1.89
N ASN A 35 12.53 6.31 2.60
CA ASN A 35 12.95 7.67 2.22
C ASN A 35 12.56 8.04 0.78
N ILE A 36 11.27 7.93 0.46
CA ILE A 36 10.76 8.17 -0.90
C ILE A 36 10.30 9.62 -1.04
N GLU A 37 10.78 10.31 -2.08
CA GLU A 37 10.21 11.59 -2.50
C GLU A 37 9.16 11.38 -3.61
N PRO A 38 8.10 12.22 -3.67
CA PRO A 38 7.02 12.06 -4.66
C PRO A 38 7.51 12.04 -6.11
N GLU A 39 8.52 12.84 -6.45
CA GLU A 39 9.11 12.96 -7.80
C GLU A 39 9.78 11.66 -8.29
N ASP A 40 10.18 10.79 -7.37
CA ASP A 40 10.79 9.50 -7.70
C ASP A 40 9.74 8.42 -7.99
N VAL A 41 8.46 8.67 -7.69
CA VAL A 41 7.38 7.70 -7.85
C VAL A 41 6.82 7.75 -9.27
N ALA A 42 7.07 6.68 -10.03
CA ALA A 42 6.53 6.54 -11.38
C ALA A 42 5.00 6.36 -11.38
N HIS A 43 4.48 5.55 -10.47
CA HIS A 43 3.04 5.36 -10.24
C HIS A 43 2.76 4.54 -8.97
N VAL A 44 1.50 4.53 -8.53
CA VAL A 44 0.97 3.67 -7.47
C VAL A 44 -0.22 2.87 -8.00
N LEU A 45 -0.19 1.56 -7.77
CA LEU A 45 -1.36 0.70 -7.95
C LEU A 45 -1.94 0.33 -6.59
N VAL A 46 -3.27 0.38 -6.48
CA VAL A 46 -4.01 0.07 -5.26
C VAL A 46 -5.00 -1.06 -5.54
N SER A 47 -4.87 -2.21 -4.87
CA SER A 47 -5.93 -3.23 -4.89
C SER A 47 -6.73 -3.24 -3.59
N VAL A 48 -8.01 -3.57 -3.71
CA VAL A 48 -8.89 -3.84 -2.56
C VAL A 48 -9.66 -5.12 -2.76
N THR A 49 -9.95 -5.83 -1.67
CA THR A 49 -10.86 -6.97 -1.68
C THR A 49 -12.30 -6.58 -2.02
N ASP A 50 -13.12 -7.55 -2.40
CA ASP A 50 -14.48 -7.31 -2.88
C ASP A 50 -15.42 -6.71 -1.81
N ASP A 51 -15.13 -7.00 -0.55
CA ASP A 51 -15.81 -6.47 0.65
C ASP A 51 -15.51 -4.99 0.97
N ILE A 52 -14.62 -4.32 0.23
CA ILE A 52 -14.37 -2.88 0.31
C ILE A 52 -14.99 -2.16 -0.90
N ASN A 53 -15.97 -1.29 -0.64
CA ASN A 53 -16.69 -0.54 -1.68
C ASN A 53 -17.18 0.86 -1.28
N GLN A 54 -16.97 1.30 -0.03
CA GLN A 54 -17.47 2.63 0.40
C GLN A 54 -16.56 3.80 -0.01
N ALA A 55 -15.34 3.55 -0.51
CA ALA A 55 -14.44 4.62 -0.92
C ALA A 55 -13.34 4.16 -1.89
N PHE A 56 -12.73 5.12 -2.58
CA PHE A 56 -11.51 4.89 -3.37
C PHE A 56 -10.26 5.17 -2.52
N PRO A 57 -9.43 4.15 -2.21
CA PRO A 57 -8.20 4.35 -1.42
C PRO A 57 -7.18 5.29 -2.08
N ALA A 58 -7.27 5.51 -3.39
CA ALA A 58 -6.40 6.46 -4.09
C ALA A 58 -6.60 7.93 -3.66
N ARG A 59 -7.75 8.28 -3.08
CA ARG A 59 -8.04 9.67 -2.68
C ARG A 59 -7.01 10.22 -1.67
N PRO A 60 -6.76 9.60 -0.51
CA PRO A 60 -5.76 10.08 0.44
C PRO A 60 -4.33 10.14 -0.15
N ILE A 61 -4.03 9.31 -1.16
CA ILE A 61 -2.73 9.37 -1.85
C ILE A 61 -2.61 10.66 -2.66
N ARG A 62 -3.66 11.03 -3.41
CA ARG A 62 -3.69 12.26 -4.23
C ARG A 62 -3.76 13.53 -3.39
N GLU A 63 -4.39 13.47 -2.22
CA GLU A 63 -4.53 14.60 -1.30
C GLU A 63 -3.29 14.78 -0.40
N LYS A 64 -2.34 13.84 -0.41
CA LYS A 64 -1.07 13.99 0.31
C LYS A 64 -0.24 15.13 -0.32
N GLU A 65 0.32 15.98 0.53
CA GLU A 65 1.18 17.08 0.11
C GLU A 65 2.35 16.58 -0.76
N GLY A 66 2.53 17.20 -1.94
CA GLY A 66 3.54 16.80 -2.93
C GLY A 66 3.13 15.69 -3.89
N TRP A 67 2.02 14.97 -3.64
CA TRP A 67 1.63 13.78 -4.42
C TRP A 67 0.60 14.04 -5.53
N THR A 68 0.18 15.30 -5.72
CA THR A 68 -0.85 15.70 -6.70
C THR A 68 -0.61 15.15 -8.11
N TYR A 69 0.65 15.04 -8.53
CA TYR A 69 1.04 14.60 -9.88
C TYR A 69 1.43 13.12 -9.97
N VAL A 70 1.47 12.40 -8.85
CA VAL A 70 1.81 10.97 -8.87
C VAL A 70 0.63 10.19 -9.47
N PRO A 71 0.82 9.42 -10.54
CA PRO A 71 -0.25 8.63 -11.13
C PRO A 71 -0.71 7.52 -10.19
N VAL A 72 -2.02 7.43 -9.92
CA VAL A 72 -2.60 6.39 -9.05
C VAL A 72 -3.81 5.73 -9.69
N MET A 73 -3.84 4.40 -9.68
CA MET A 73 -4.96 3.60 -10.19
C MET A 73 -5.41 2.57 -9.15
N CYS A 74 -6.73 2.41 -9.01
CA CYS A 74 -7.33 1.36 -8.17
C CYS A 74 -7.81 0.18 -9.03
N MET A 75 -7.77 -1.02 -8.46
CA MET A 75 -8.36 -2.24 -9.02
C MET A 75 -8.98 -3.11 -7.92
N LYS A 76 -9.82 -4.07 -8.32
CA LYS A 76 -10.21 -5.17 -7.43
C LYS A 76 -9.08 -6.19 -7.34
N GLU A 77 -8.85 -6.68 -6.13
CA GLU A 77 -8.00 -7.84 -5.90
C GLU A 77 -8.73 -9.11 -6.35
N ILE A 78 -7.98 -10.14 -6.73
CA ILE A 78 -8.55 -11.45 -7.00
C ILE A 78 -9.31 -12.00 -5.77
N ASP A 79 -10.55 -12.44 -5.98
CA ASP A 79 -11.37 -13.06 -4.95
C ASP A 79 -10.95 -14.52 -4.72
N VAL A 80 -10.11 -14.73 -3.71
CA VAL A 80 -9.59 -16.05 -3.32
C VAL A 80 -10.35 -16.53 -2.09
N PRO A 81 -10.94 -17.74 -2.11
CA PRO A 81 -11.61 -18.30 -0.93
C PRO A 81 -10.68 -18.37 0.28
N ASN A 82 -11.19 -17.92 1.44
CA ASN A 82 -10.41 -17.77 2.68
C ASN A 82 -9.23 -16.78 2.59
N GLY A 83 -9.23 -15.93 1.56
CA GLY A 83 -8.32 -14.79 1.48
C GLY A 83 -8.55 -13.82 2.64
N LEU A 84 -7.54 -12.98 2.91
CA LEU A 84 -7.63 -11.97 3.97
C LEU A 84 -8.70 -10.92 3.61
N PRO A 85 -9.81 -10.83 4.37
CA PRO A 85 -10.88 -9.88 4.08
C PRO A 85 -10.47 -8.44 4.40
N TYR A 86 -11.24 -7.47 3.91
CA TYR A 86 -11.10 -6.06 4.20
C TYR A 86 -9.67 -5.52 4.01
N CYS A 87 -8.99 -5.98 2.96
CA CYS A 87 -7.58 -5.71 2.75
C CYS A 87 -7.34 -4.70 1.63
N ILE A 88 -6.51 -3.70 1.91
CA ILE A 88 -6.03 -2.69 0.96
C ILE A 88 -4.54 -2.96 0.73
N ARG A 89 -4.12 -3.04 -0.53
CA ARG A 89 -2.72 -3.27 -0.91
C ARG A 89 -2.22 -2.16 -1.82
N LEU A 90 -0.98 -1.76 -1.61
CA LEU A 90 -0.28 -0.78 -2.43
C LEU A 90 0.91 -1.45 -3.14
N MET A 91 1.12 -1.07 -4.39
CA MET A 91 2.36 -1.29 -5.13
C MET A 91 2.85 0.07 -5.61
N LEU A 92 3.92 0.55 -5.01
CA LEU A 92 4.61 1.76 -5.46
C LEU A 92 5.73 1.34 -6.43
N THR A 93 5.80 1.99 -7.58
CA THR A 93 6.90 1.82 -8.53
C THR A 93 7.78 3.07 -8.45
N VAL A 94 9.00 2.92 -7.93
CA VAL A 94 9.86 4.04 -7.53
C VAL A 94 11.22 3.97 -8.23
N ASN A 95 11.72 5.11 -8.69
CA ASN A 95 13.10 5.29 -9.13
C ASN A 95 14.00 5.36 -7.90
N THR A 96 14.90 4.39 -7.75
CA THR A 96 15.83 4.34 -6.63
C THR A 96 17.09 3.56 -6.99
N ASP A 97 18.17 3.83 -6.27
CA ASP A 97 19.42 3.08 -6.36
C ASP A 97 19.57 2.05 -5.23
N GLN A 98 18.57 1.94 -4.34
CA GLN A 98 18.53 0.89 -3.32
C GLN A 98 18.52 -0.52 -3.95
N LYS A 99 19.24 -1.44 -3.31
CA LYS A 99 19.21 -2.85 -3.70
C LYS A 99 17.85 -3.42 -3.35
N GLN A 100 17.45 -4.47 -4.07
CA GLN A 100 16.17 -5.13 -3.82
C GLN A 100 16.05 -5.67 -2.38
N THR A 101 17.16 -6.11 -1.78
CA THR A 101 17.22 -6.60 -0.40
C THR A 101 17.06 -5.50 0.66
N ASP A 102 17.27 -4.24 0.26
CA ASP A 102 17.25 -3.10 1.17
C ASP A 102 15.87 -2.42 1.14
N ILE A 103 15.01 -2.78 0.19
CA ILE A 103 13.64 -2.30 0.10
C ILE A 103 12.82 -2.88 1.25
N VAL A 104 12.19 -1.99 2.02
CA VAL A 104 11.35 -2.38 3.16
C VAL A 104 9.88 -2.35 2.72
N HIS A 105 9.28 -3.53 2.65
CA HIS A 105 7.84 -3.68 2.43
C HIS A 105 7.07 -3.57 3.74
N ILE A 106 5.91 -2.92 3.71
CA ILE A 106 5.15 -2.62 4.93
C ILE A 106 3.87 -3.43 4.98
N TYR A 107 3.67 -4.15 6.09
CA TYR A 107 2.46 -4.92 6.37
C TYR A 107 1.95 -4.50 7.76
N GLN A 108 0.70 -4.06 7.84
CA GLN A 108 0.07 -3.55 9.06
C GLN A 108 -1.18 -4.35 9.39
N GLU A 109 -1.67 -4.23 10.63
CA GLU A 109 -2.92 -4.82 11.08
C GLU A 109 -2.95 -6.34 10.81
N GLU A 110 -4.06 -6.89 10.31
CA GLU A 110 -4.17 -8.31 9.98
C GLU A 110 -3.36 -8.69 8.71
N ALA A 111 -2.89 -7.71 7.94
CA ALA A 111 -2.10 -7.95 6.73
C ALA A 111 -0.67 -8.45 7.03
N VAL A 112 -0.20 -8.37 8.28
CA VAL A 112 1.05 -9.02 8.72
C VAL A 112 1.05 -10.53 8.44
N LYS A 113 -0.14 -11.15 8.42
CA LYS A 113 -0.32 -12.57 8.12
C LYS A 113 0.00 -12.93 6.67
N LEU A 114 0.06 -11.96 5.76
CA LEU A 114 0.35 -12.21 4.34
C LEU A 114 1.82 -12.55 4.09
N ARG A 115 2.74 -12.05 4.94
CA ARG A 115 4.19 -12.22 4.80
C ARG A 115 4.86 -12.36 6.17
N PRO A 116 4.60 -13.45 6.90
CA PRO A 116 5.25 -13.69 8.19
C PRO A 116 6.78 -13.72 8.06
N ASP A 117 7.31 -14.13 6.91
CA ASP A 117 8.74 -14.11 6.59
C ASP A 117 9.37 -12.70 6.62
N LEU A 118 8.65 -11.67 6.16
CA LEU A 118 9.14 -10.29 6.17
C LEU A 118 8.91 -9.59 7.50
N VAL A 119 7.82 -9.93 8.20
CA VAL A 119 7.48 -9.30 9.49
C VAL A 119 8.33 -9.86 10.63
N GLU A 120 8.62 -11.17 10.61
CA GLU A 120 9.45 -11.82 11.64
C GLU A 120 10.95 -11.79 11.32
N GLY A 121 11.38 -11.15 10.22
CA GLY A 121 12.78 -11.00 9.83
C GLY A 121 13.46 -12.32 9.41
N LYS A 122 12.71 -13.22 8.76
CA LYS A 122 13.19 -14.55 8.30
C LYS A 122 13.39 -14.65 6.79
N ALA A 123 13.43 -13.52 6.08
CA ALA A 123 13.56 -13.45 4.62
C ALA A 123 15.00 -13.32 4.14
#